data_AF-A0A7W1RPJ0-F1
#
_entry.id   AF-A0A7W1RPJ0-F1
#
_cell.length_a   1.000
_cell.length_b   1.000
_cell.length_c   1.000
_cell.angle_alpha   90.00
_cell.angle_beta   90.00
_cell.angle_gamma   90.00
#
_symmetry.space_group_name_H-M   'P 1'
#
loop_
_entity.id
_entity.type
_entity.pdbx_description
1 polymer ?
#
loop_
_entity_poly.entity_id
_entity_poly.type
_entity_poly.pdbx_seq_one_letter_code
_entity_poly.pdbx_strand_id
1 'polypeptide(L)'
;MVLASLFLLVLPMARAGFVETFENGSDDGDWHLTSDPGRLLVIEPAGGNPGAYLHGQVDSAIPTWYVPLGTAPTHFLGNYAKKGVGGMSFDLNIFSGLQVPDRAVTLDIQTTFGTGDFSKGVDAYYIGTDISKLPVGWHTYAFPVDANSPTIPPGWVVTRGNGKRGTDADWQALMQDVETLGVELGTPGFFYPFFFWDLGLDNARIAKQYRAP
;
A
#
# COMPACT_ATOMS: atom_id res chain seq x y z
N MET A 1 -12.09 49.44 -29.24
CA MET A 1 -11.01 48.94 -28.35
C MET A 1 -11.53 47.65 -27.74
N VAL A 2 -11.15 46.49 -28.28
CA VAL A 2 -11.64 45.18 -27.84
C VAL A 2 -10.56 44.59 -26.95
N LEU A 3 -10.86 44.45 -25.64
CA LEU A 3 -10.00 43.71 -24.71
C LEU A 3 -10.09 42.22 -25.05
N ALA A 4 -8.98 41.64 -25.50
CA ALA A 4 -8.84 40.20 -25.61
C ALA A 4 -8.56 39.62 -24.22
N SER A 5 -9.53 38.93 -23.63
CA SER A 5 -9.37 38.17 -22.40
C SER A 5 -8.45 36.98 -22.66
N LEU A 6 -7.28 37.00 -22.01
CA LEU A 6 -6.31 35.91 -22.03
C LEU A 6 -6.85 34.77 -21.14
N PHE A 7 -7.44 33.74 -21.72
CA PHE A 7 -7.73 32.49 -21.01
C PHE A 7 -6.42 31.75 -20.76
N LEU A 8 -5.94 31.75 -19.51
CA LEU A 8 -4.87 30.86 -19.06
C LEU A 8 -5.41 29.42 -19.08
N LEU A 9 -4.98 28.63 -20.07
CA LEU A 9 -5.10 27.18 -20.01
C LEU A 9 -4.24 26.67 -18.86
N VAL A 10 -4.86 26.25 -17.77
CA VAL A 10 -4.20 25.40 -16.77
C VAL A 10 -4.17 23.99 -17.35
N LEU A 11 -3.05 23.60 -17.96
CA LEU A 11 -2.82 22.22 -18.36
C LEU A 11 -2.74 21.36 -17.09
N PRO A 12 -3.59 20.33 -16.91
CA PRO A 12 -3.40 19.39 -15.82
C PRO A 12 -2.06 18.69 -16.04
N MET A 13 -1.13 18.90 -15.11
CA MET A 13 0.16 18.22 -15.11
C MET A 13 -0.14 16.71 -15.08
N ALA A 14 0.28 15.99 -16.12
CA ALA A 14 0.02 14.57 -16.26
C ALA A 14 0.35 13.84 -14.94
N ARG A 15 -0.66 13.21 -14.35
CA ARG A 15 -0.55 12.46 -13.09
C ARG A 15 0.27 11.21 -13.38
N ALA A 16 1.58 11.29 -13.27
CA ALA A 16 2.43 10.13 -13.46
C ALA A 16 2.25 9.16 -12.27
N GLY A 17 1.40 8.15 -12.45
CA GLY A 17 1.04 7.15 -11.46
C GLY A 17 -0.14 6.28 -11.93
N PHE A 18 -0.45 5.23 -11.18
CA PHE A 18 -1.59 4.33 -11.40
C PHE A 18 -2.54 4.38 -10.21
N VAL A 19 -3.83 4.10 -10.47
CA VAL A 19 -4.88 3.99 -9.46
C VAL A 19 -5.73 2.78 -9.79
N GLU A 20 -5.79 1.86 -8.86
CA GLU A 20 -6.79 0.80 -8.83
C GLU A 20 -8.07 1.39 -8.23
N THR A 21 -9.12 1.47 -9.04
CA THR A 21 -10.45 1.98 -8.61
C THR A 21 -11.50 0.87 -8.62
N PHE A 22 -11.13 -0.33 -9.10
CA PHE A 22 -12.02 -1.48 -9.27
C PHE A 22 -13.29 -1.24 -10.15
N GLU A 23 -13.48 -0.03 -10.69
CA GLU A 23 -14.65 0.39 -11.49
C GLU A 23 -14.90 -0.47 -12.74
N ASN A 24 -13.84 -1.02 -13.31
CA ASN A 24 -13.91 -1.91 -14.47
C ASN A 24 -14.15 -3.38 -14.08
N GLY A 25 -14.35 -3.67 -12.80
CA GLY A 25 -14.48 -5.03 -12.27
C GLY A 25 -13.18 -5.84 -12.31
N SER A 26 -12.02 -5.19 -12.46
CA SER A 26 -10.71 -5.86 -12.41
C SER A 26 -9.97 -5.57 -11.12
N ASP A 27 -9.05 -6.47 -10.81
CA ASP A 27 -8.04 -6.35 -9.76
C ASP A 27 -6.66 -6.46 -10.44
N ASP A 28 -6.11 -5.33 -10.91
CA ASP A 28 -4.80 -5.26 -11.60
C ASP A 28 -3.66 -5.61 -10.65
N GLY A 29 -3.80 -5.22 -9.38
CA GLY A 29 -2.85 -5.50 -8.32
C GLY A 29 -2.78 -6.98 -7.95
N ASP A 30 -3.80 -7.80 -8.26
CA ASP A 30 -3.99 -9.13 -7.66
C ASP A 30 -3.92 -8.98 -6.13
N TRP A 31 -4.77 -8.11 -5.61
CA TRP A 31 -4.85 -7.78 -4.19
C TRP A 31 -5.48 -8.94 -3.42
N HIS A 32 -4.83 -9.36 -2.35
CA HIS A 32 -5.28 -10.43 -1.46
C HIS A 32 -5.49 -9.85 -0.06
N LEU A 33 -6.33 -10.51 0.74
CA LEU A 33 -6.48 -10.23 2.17
C LEU A 33 -6.05 -11.45 2.96
N THR A 34 -5.12 -11.26 3.91
CA THR A 34 -4.42 -12.32 4.68
C THR A 34 -5.19 -13.64 4.81
N SER A 35 -4.74 -14.67 4.09
CA SER A 35 -5.02 -16.10 4.28
C SER A 35 -6.48 -16.58 4.48
N ASP A 36 -7.51 -15.88 3.98
CA ASP A 36 -8.91 -16.37 4.08
C ASP A 36 -9.38 -17.09 2.79
N PRO A 37 -9.31 -18.44 2.71
CA PRO A 37 -9.96 -19.21 1.64
C PRO A 37 -11.48 -19.37 1.82
N GLY A 38 -12.07 -18.87 2.92
CA GLY A 38 -13.46 -19.08 3.33
C GLY A 38 -14.48 -18.07 2.78
N ARG A 39 -14.06 -16.84 2.46
CA ARG A 39 -14.83 -15.87 1.67
C ARG A 39 -13.90 -15.16 0.69
N LEU A 40 -14.09 -15.48 -0.59
CA LEU A 40 -13.42 -14.82 -1.71
C LEU A 40 -13.59 -13.32 -1.61
N LEU A 41 -12.58 -12.58 -2.05
CA LEU A 41 -12.67 -11.15 -2.28
C LEU A 41 -13.74 -10.85 -3.32
N VAL A 42 -14.52 -9.81 -3.08
CA VAL A 42 -15.61 -9.39 -3.97
C VAL A 42 -15.36 -7.94 -4.37
N ILE A 43 -15.42 -7.66 -5.67
CA ILE A 43 -15.53 -6.28 -6.14
C ILE A 43 -16.99 -5.87 -6.02
N GLU A 44 -17.28 -5.05 -5.02
CA GLU A 44 -18.60 -4.47 -4.82
C GLU A 44 -18.78 -3.30 -5.80
N PRO A 45 -19.86 -3.23 -6.59
CA PRO A 45 -20.00 -2.22 -7.65
C PRO A 45 -20.36 -0.81 -7.12
N ALA A 46 -20.63 -0.68 -5.82
CA ALA A 46 -21.02 0.57 -5.19
C ALA A 46 -20.65 0.57 -3.70
N GLY A 47 -20.48 1.76 -3.13
CA GLY A 47 -20.17 1.95 -1.71
C GLY A 47 -18.71 2.30 -1.41
N GLY A 48 -17.86 2.32 -2.45
CA GLY A 48 -16.47 2.81 -2.44
C GLY A 48 -16.36 4.32 -2.27
N ASN A 49 -15.19 4.87 -2.60
CA ASN A 49 -14.83 6.28 -2.41
C ASN A 49 -14.43 7.01 -3.71
N PRO A 50 -15.36 7.31 -4.63
CA PRO A 50 -16.70 6.75 -4.77
C PRO A 50 -16.70 5.47 -5.62
N GLY A 51 -17.83 4.78 -5.68
CA GLY A 51 -18.09 3.75 -6.69
C GLY A 51 -17.71 2.34 -6.24
N ALA A 52 -16.98 1.60 -7.08
CA ALA A 52 -16.63 0.22 -6.80
C ALA A 52 -15.47 0.11 -5.79
N TYR A 53 -15.36 -1.02 -5.08
CA TYR A 53 -14.24 -1.28 -4.19
C TYR A 53 -14.01 -2.78 -4.00
N LEU A 54 -12.82 -3.17 -3.56
CA LEU A 54 -12.52 -4.54 -3.18
C LEU A 54 -12.91 -4.79 -1.72
N HIS A 55 -13.79 -5.74 -1.50
CA HIS A 55 -14.33 -6.12 -0.20
C HIS A 55 -13.80 -7.48 0.24
N GLY A 56 -13.45 -7.59 1.52
CA GLY A 56 -12.96 -8.85 2.10
C GLY A 56 -13.27 -8.96 3.58
N GLN A 57 -13.33 -10.20 4.05
CA GLN A 57 -13.41 -10.54 5.47
C GLN A 57 -12.27 -11.49 5.81
N VAL A 58 -11.81 -11.47 7.06
CA VAL A 58 -10.69 -12.32 7.51
C VAL A 58 -10.70 -12.51 9.02
N ASP A 59 -10.33 -13.71 9.49
CA ASP A 59 -9.93 -13.93 10.88
C ASP A 59 -8.40 -13.80 11.02
N SER A 60 -7.95 -12.66 11.56
CA SER A 60 -6.53 -12.38 11.72
C SER A 60 -6.24 -11.44 12.88
N ALA A 61 -5.09 -11.62 13.51
CA ALA A 61 -4.55 -10.65 14.46
C ALA A 61 -4.08 -9.36 13.76
N ILE A 62 -3.54 -9.50 12.54
CA ILE A 62 -3.03 -8.42 11.68
C ILE A 62 -3.58 -8.66 10.27
N PRO A 63 -4.75 -8.12 9.95
CA PRO A 63 -5.26 -8.10 8.58
C PRO A 63 -4.32 -7.30 7.68
N THR A 64 -4.01 -7.84 6.51
CA THR A 64 -3.13 -7.22 5.54
C THR A 64 -3.73 -7.34 4.15
N TRP A 65 -3.92 -6.21 3.48
CA TRP A 65 -4.11 -6.18 2.04
C TRP A 65 -2.74 -6.29 1.38
N TYR A 66 -2.49 -7.30 0.55
CA TYR A 66 -1.17 -7.53 -0.03
C TYR A 66 -1.22 -7.96 -1.48
N VAL A 67 -0.13 -7.70 -2.20
CA VAL A 67 0.12 -8.30 -3.51
C VAL A 67 1.09 -9.48 -3.32
N PRO A 68 0.69 -10.72 -3.67
CA PRO A 68 1.51 -11.92 -3.44
C PRO A 68 2.84 -11.95 -4.20
N LEU A 69 3.79 -12.69 -3.64
CA LEU A 69 5.01 -13.06 -4.35
C LEU A 69 4.66 -13.92 -5.57
N GLY A 70 5.26 -13.60 -6.72
CA GLY A 70 5.05 -14.36 -7.96
C GLY A 70 3.81 -13.93 -8.74
N THR A 71 3.07 -12.92 -8.28
CA THR A 71 2.07 -12.23 -9.08
C THR A 71 2.72 -11.72 -10.38
N ALA A 72 2.00 -11.87 -11.50
CA ALA A 72 2.45 -11.37 -12.80
C ALA A 72 2.70 -9.85 -12.75
N PRO A 73 3.48 -9.25 -13.66
CA PRO A 73 3.79 -7.83 -13.59
C PRO A 73 2.55 -6.93 -13.46
N THR A 74 2.38 -6.28 -12.30
CA THR A 74 1.31 -5.31 -12.02
C THR A 74 1.86 -3.88 -12.00
N HIS A 75 0.97 -2.89 -11.90
CA HIS A 75 1.41 -1.52 -11.68
C HIS A 75 2.12 -1.33 -10.33
N PHE A 76 1.81 -2.17 -9.34
CA PHE A 76 2.28 -2.04 -7.97
C PHE A 76 3.56 -2.81 -7.62
N LEU A 77 4.09 -3.67 -8.50
CA LEU A 77 5.34 -4.41 -8.22
C LEU A 77 6.50 -4.04 -9.16
N GLY A 78 7.69 -4.56 -8.90
CA GLY A 78 8.89 -4.45 -9.72
C GLY A 78 9.74 -3.21 -9.41
N ASN A 79 10.40 -2.66 -10.44
CA ASN A 79 11.44 -1.64 -10.25
C ASN A 79 10.87 -0.24 -9.94
N TYR A 80 10.71 0.05 -8.65
CA TYR A 80 10.21 1.33 -8.14
C TYR A 80 11.13 2.50 -8.49
N ALA A 81 12.45 2.30 -8.44
CA ALA A 81 13.43 3.34 -8.76
C ALA A 81 13.32 3.78 -10.24
N LYS A 82 13.13 2.83 -11.16
CA LYS A 82 12.92 3.10 -12.60
C LYS A 82 11.55 3.71 -12.86
N LYS A 83 10.52 3.28 -12.12
CA LYS A 83 9.17 3.88 -12.16
C LYS A 83 9.16 5.29 -11.55
N GLY A 84 10.17 5.64 -10.74
CA GLY A 84 10.29 6.91 -10.04
C GLY A 84 9.25 7.07 -8.95
N VAL A 85 8.95 5.99 -8.20
CA VAL A 85 7.88 5.96 -7.19
C VAL A 85 8.23 6.90 -6.03
N GLY A 86 7.42 7.94 -5.86
CA GLY A 86 7.58 8.93 -4.79
C GLY A 86 6.67 8.64 -3.60
N GLY A 87 5.52 8.00 -3.81
CA GLY A 87 4.60 7.66 -2.72
C GLY A 87 3.50 6.70 -3.15
N MET A 88 2.85 6.14 -2.13
CA MET A 88 1.69 5.26 -2.27
C MET A 88 0.55 5.74 -1.39
N SER A 89 -0.69 5.44 -1.76
CA SER A 89 -1.84 5.69 -0.90
C SER A 89 -2.93 4.64 -1.10
N PHE A 90 -3.75 4.46 -0.07
CA PHE A 90 -4.84 3.49 -0.05
C PHE A 90 -6.02 4.12 0.65
N ASP A 91 -7.22 3.98 0.06
CA ASP A 91 -8.44 4.27 0.79
C ASP A 91 -8.90 2.99 1.44
N LEU A 92 -9.03 2.99 2.76
CA LEU A 92 -9.52 1.85 3.51
C LEU A 92 -10.80 2.21 4.26
N ASN A 93 -11.71 1.25 4.33
CA ASN A 93 -12.86 1.28 5.22
C ASN A 93 -12.81 0.06 6.13
N ILE A 94 -12.96 0.28 7.43
CA ILE A 94 -12.99 -0.77 8.44
C ILE A 94 -14.42 -0.88 8.93
N PHE A 95 -15.22 -1.70 8.23
CA PHE A 95 -16.64 -1.89 8.54
C PHE A 95 -16.83 -2.54 9.91
N SER A 96 -15.96 -3.49 10.25
CA SER A 96 -15.85 -4.05 11.59
C SER A 96 -14.43 -4.56 11.87
N GLY A 97 -14.03 -4.53 13.14
CA GLY A 97 -12.68 -4.89 13.55
C GLY A 97 -12.46 -4.73 15.04
N LEU A 98 -11.21 -4.92 15.47
CA LEU A 98 -10.83 -4.85 16.87
C LEU A 98 -10.08 -3.55 17.20
N GLN A 99 -10.62 -2.77 18.14
CA GLN A 99 -9.95 -1.61 18.73
C GLN A 99 -9.02 -2.04 19.85
N VAL A 100 -7.74 -1.76 19.68
CA VAL A 100 -6.68 -2.04 20.65
C VAL A 100 -5.61 -0.95 20.54
N PRO A 101 -4.94 -0.59 21.64
CA PRO A 101 -3.82 0.34 21.60
C PRO A 101 -2.71 -0.10 20.62
N ASP A 102 -1.92 0.88 20.20
CA ASP A 102 -0.71 0.71 19.40
C ASP A 102 -0.95 0.04 18.04
N ARG A 103 -2.19 0.07 17.52
CA ARG A 103 -2.50 -0.39 16.15
C ARG A 103 -2.38 0.78 15.18
N ALA A 104 -1.62 0.58 14.12
CA ALA A 104 -1.45 1.55 13.04
C ALA A 104 -1.75 0.94 11.67
N VAL A 105 -1.87 1.77 10.64
CA VAL A 105 -1.77 1.31 9.25
C VAL A 105 -0.30 1.38 8.84
N THR A 106 0.28 0.22 8.56
CA THR A 106 1.70 0.08 8.20
C THR A 106 1.81 -0.34 6.74
N LEU A 107 2.65 0.36 5.98
CA LEU A 107 3.04 -0.11 4.65
C LEU A 107 4.30 -0.96 4.78
N ASP A 108 4.27 -2.13 4.18
CA ASP A 108 5.35 -3.09 4.11
C ASP A 108 5.71 -3.37 2.64
N ILE A 109 6.99 -3.47 2.31
CA ILE A 109 7.49 -3.79 0.97
C ILE A 109 8.71 -4.69 1.07
N GLN A 110 8.74 -5.72 0.23
CA GLN A 110 9.80 -6.73 0.32
C GLN A 110 10.32 -7.16 -1.05
N THR A 111 11.52 -7.70 -1.00
CA THR A 111 12.15 -8.42 -2.11
C THR A 111 12.87 -9.62 -1.58
N THR A 112 12.84 -10.71 -2.32
CA THR A 112 13.68 -11.90 -2.16
C THR A 112 14.88 -11.87 -3.11
N PHE A 113 15.03 -10.81 -3.90
CA PHE A 113 15.98 -10.72 -5.02
C PHE A 113 15.83 -11.85 -6.04
N GLY A 114 14.58 -12.25 -6.31
CA GLY A 114 14.24 -13.32 -7.25
C GLY A 114 14.55 -14.74 -6.75
N THR A 115 14.94 -14.90 -5.48
CA THR A 115 15.23 -16.22 -4.91
C THR A 115 13.99 -16.96 -4.43
N GLY A 116 12.89 -16.25 -4.21
CA GLY A 116 11.68 -16.75 -3.55
C GLY A 116 11.85 -17.02 -2.05
N ASP A 117 12.99 -16.65 -1.47
CA ASP A 117 13.36 -16.90 -0.08
C ASP A 117 13.55 -15.58 0.66
N PHE A 118 12.55 -15.16 1.44
CA PHE A 118 12.57 -13.92 2.20
C PHE A 118 13.73 -13.84 3.19
N SER A 119 14.31 -14.96 3.64
CA SER A 119 15.48 -14.92 4.54
C SER A 119 16.75 -14.36 3.88
N LYS A 120 16.77 -14.34 2.53
CA LYS A 120 17.85 -13.76 1.71
C LYS A 120 17.52 -12.36 1.19
N GLY A 121 16.31 -11.90 1.48
CA GLY A 121 15.73 -10.68 0.98
C GLY A 121 16.04 -9.43 1.81
N VAL A 122 15.34 -8.37 1.44
CA VAL A 122 15.23 -7.14 2.20
C VAL A 122 13.75 -6.83 2.38
N ASP A 123 13.44 -6.40 3.59
CA ASP A 123 12.14 -6.00 4.08
C ASP A 123 12.24 -4.54 4.51
N ALA A 124 11.24 -3.73 4.19
CA ALA A 124 11.14 -2.38 4.70
C ALA A 124 9.69 -2.04 5.03
N TYR A 125 9.50 -1.38 6.17
CA TYR A 125 8.18 -0.95 6.61
C TYR A 125 8.17 0.51 7.06
N TYR A 126 7.00 1.13 6.93
CA TYR A 126 6.68 2.47 7.40
C TYR A 126 5.40 2.43 8.24
N ILE A 127 5.52 2.76 9.52
CA ILE A 127 4.37 2.86 10.43
C ILE A 127 3.67 4.19 10.17
N GLY A 128 2.43 4.13 9.69
CA GLY A 128 1.61 5.29 9.35
C GLY A 128 0.68 5.72 10.48
N THR A 129 -0.56 6.00 10.11
CA THR A 129 -1.58 6.56 11.00
C THR A 129 -1.99 5.57 12.10
N ASP A 130 -2.08 6.04 13.34
CA ASP A 130 -2.69 5.31 14.45
C ASP A 130 -4.19 5.08 14.20
N ILE A 131 -4.61 3.83 14.34
CA ILE A 131 -6.00 3.37 14.26
C ILE A 131 -6.37 2.60 15.54
N SER A 132 -5.77 2.96 16.68
CA SER A 132 -6.12 2.40 17.99
C SER A 132 -7.61 2.59 18.30
N LYS A 133 -8.19 3.65 17.73
CA LYS A 133 -9.63 3.82 17.54
C LYS A 133 -9.94 3.71 16.06
N LEU A 134 -10.88 2.84 15.71
CA LEU A 134 -11.21 2.62 14.30
C LEU A 134 -11.92 3.87 13.75
N PRO A 135 -11.46 4.43 12.62
CA PRO A 135 -12.13 5.55 12.00
C PRO A 135 -13.45 5.11 11.35
N VAL A 136 -14.35 6.07 11.12
CA VAL A 136 -15.68 5.81 10.55
C VAL A 136 -15.68 6.14 9.06
N GLY A 137 -15.97 5.13 8.22
CA GLY A 137 -16.07 5.28 6.77
C GLY A 137 -14.71 5.19 6.07
N TRP A 138 -14.65 5.73 4.85
CA TRP A 138 -13.45 5.71 4.01
C TRP A 138 -12.42 6.73 4.46
N HIS A 139 -11.18 6.28 4.61
CA HIS A 139 -10.05 7.12 4.95
C HIS A 139 -8.85 6.81 4.05
N THR A 140 -8.19 7.87 3.56
CA THR A 140 -6.96 7.76 2.79
C THR A 140 -5.75 7.69 3.70
N TYR A 141 -4.92 6.66 3.52
CA TYR A 141 -3.62 6.49 4.17
C TYR A 141 -2.54 6.64 3.12
N ALA A 142 -1.60 7.57 3.33
CA ALA A 142 -0.55 7.86 2.35
C ALA A 142 0.85 7.73 2.95
N PHE A 143 1.75 7.12 2.18
CA PHE A 143 3.10 6.77 2.59
C PHE A 143 4.13 7.40 1.65
N PRO A 144 5.10 8.17 2.17
CA PRO A 144 6.24 8.62 1.36
C PRO A 144 7.14 7.41 1.09
N VAL A 145 7.50 7.19 -0.18
CA VAL A 145 8.40 6.09 -0.56
C VAL A 145 9.77 6.65 -0.94
N ASP A 146 9.83 7.63 -1.83
CA ASP A 146 11.09 8.17 -2.39
C ASP A 146 12.08 7.07 -2.86
N ALA A 147 11.66 6.29 -3.86
CA ALA A 147 12.39 5.13 -4.35
C ALA A 147 13.76 5.44 -4.97
N ASN A 148 14.05 6.70 -5.28
CA ASN A 148 15.34 7.13 -5.82
C ASN A 148 16.27 7.75 -4.74
N SER A 149 15.82 7.77 -3.48
CA SER A 149 16.65 8.27 -2.39
C SER A 149 17.95 7.45 -2.25
N PRO A 150 19.12 8.12 -2.13
CA PRO A 150 20.39 7.43 -1.91
C PRO A 150 20.55 6.93 -0.46
N THR A 151 19.67 7.32 0.46
CA THR A 151 19.64 6.91 1.86
C THR A 151 18.27 6.38 2.24
N ILE A 152 18.17 5.58 3.29
CA ILE A 152 16.87 5.17 3.86
C ILE A 152 16.05 6.44 4.19
N PRO A 153 14.87 6.65 3.58
CA PRO A 153 14.09 7.85 3.83
C PRO A 153 13.60 7.90 5.29
N PRO A 154 13.42 9.10 5.87
CA PRO A 154 12.89 9.24 7.23
C PRO A 154 11.57 8.49 7.43
N GLY A 155 11.45 7.79 8.56
CA GLY A 155 10.27 7.00 8.92
C GLY A 155 10.30 5.54 8.47
N TRP A 156 11.15 5.19 7.50
CA TRP A 156 11.35 3.80 7.10
C TRP A 156 12.28 3.06 8.05
N VAL A 157 11.90 1.82 8.35
CA VAL A 157 12.78 0.82 8.95
C VAL A 157 13.08 -0.21 7.88
N VAL A 158 14.36 -0.54 7.71
CA VAL A 158 14.82 -1.54 6.74
C VAL A 158 15.52 -2.66 7.49
N THR A 159 15.16 -3.91 7.16
CA THR A 159 15.70 -5.12 7.77
C THR A 159 16.09 -6.09 6.66
N ARG A 160 17.19 -6.82 6.84
CA ARG A 160 17.53 -7.94 5.97
C ARG A 160 16.77 -9.17 6.43
N GLY A 161 16.44 -10.08 5.52
CA GLY A 161 15.74 -11.33 5.83
C GLY A 161 16.36 -12.19 6.93
N ASN A 162 17.63 -11.97 7.26
CA ASN A 162 18.34 -12.60 8.37
C ASN A 162 18.18 -11.90 9.74
N GLY A 163 17.29 -10.91 9.84
CA GLY A 163 16.98 -10.15 11.06
C GLY A 163 17.98 -9.04 11.39
N LYS A 164 19.02 -8.81 10.59
CA LYS A 164 19.94 -7.69 10.78
C LYS A 164 19.33 -6.40 10.24
N ARG A 165 19.66 -5.28 10.86
CA ARG A 165 19.34 -3.95 10.34
C ARG A 165 19.88 -3.78 8.91
N GLY A 166 19.05 -3.24 8.04
CA GLY A 166 19.39 -2.87 6.67
C GLY A 166 20.22 -1.59 6.59
N THR A 167 20.75 -1.33 5.41
CA THR A 167 21.60 -0.20 5.05
C THR A 167 21.00 0.60 3.90
N ASP A 168 21.55 1.77 3.61
CA ASP A 168 21.18 2.58 2.44
C ASP A 168 21.34 1.81 1.12
N ALA A 169 22.30 0.88 1.04
CA ALA A 169 22.47 0.01 -0.11
C ALA A 169 21.36 -1.06 -0.22
N ASP A 170 20.87 -1.55 0.92
CA ASP A 170 19.76 -2.50 0.95
C ASP A 170 18.45 -1.83 0.51
N TRP A 171 18.21 -0.58 0.93
CA TRP A 171 17.10 0.23 0.41
C TRP A 171 17.17 0.40 -1.10
N GLN A 172 18.32 0.82 -1.62
CA GLN A 172 18.51 1.00 -3.06
C GLN A 172 18.28 -0.30 -3.83
N ALA A 173 18.73 -1.45 -3.28
CA ALA A 173 18.51 -2.76 -3.88
C ALA A 173 17.02 -3.16 -3.87
N LEU A 174 16.32 -2.99 -2.73
CA LEU A 174 14.88 -3.21 -2.62
C LEU A 174 14.09 -2.38 -3.65
N MET A 175 14.44 -1.10 -3.82
CA MET A 175 13.76 -0.24 -4.80
C MET A 175 14.00 -0.63 -6.27
N GLN A 176 14.98 -1.48 -6.58
CA GLN A 176 15.17 -2.00 -7.93
C GLN A 176 14.21 -3.14 -8.27
N ASP A 177 13.64 -3.82 -7.28
CA ASP A 177 12.80 -4.99 -7.49
C ASP A 177 11.93 -5.29 -6.27
N VAL A 178 10.78 -4.60 -6.18
CA VAL A 178 9.77 -4.88 -5.15
C VAL A 178 8.95 -6.08 -5.60
N GLU A 179 9.04 -7.19 -4.87
CA GLU A 179 8.36 -8.45 -5.22
C GLU A 179 7.07 -8.65 -4.45
N THR A 180 6.92 -8.01 -3.30
CA THR A 180 5.67 -7.96 -2.53
C THR A 180 5.47 -6.59 -1.92
N LEU A 181 4.21 -6.28 -1.63
CA LEU A 181 3.83 -5.14 -0.80
C LEU A 181 2.63 -5.54 0.06
N GLY A 182 2.52 -4.96 1.25
CA GLY A 182 1.43 -5.17 2.18
C GLY A 182 1.00 -3.87 2.85
N VAL A 183 -0.30 -3.70 3.07
CA VAL A 183 -0.87 -2.65 3.93
C VAL A 183 -1.51 -3.33 5.13
N GLU A 184 -0.77 -3.32 6.23
CA GLU A 184 -1.10 -4.02 7.45
C GLU A 184 -1.90 -3.13 8.40
N LEU A 185 -2.94 -3.67 9.01
CA LEU A 185 -3.60 -3.04 10.15
C LEU A 185 -2.90 -3.46 11.45
N GLY A 186 -1.62 -3.16 11.59
CA GLY A 186 -0.82 -3.52 12.76
C GLY A 186 0.52 -2.79 12.81
N THR A 187 1.17 -2.86 13.97
CA THR A 187 2.54 -2.37 14.17
C THR A 187 3.48 -3.57 14.28
N PRO A 188 4.55 -3.65 13.45
CA PRO A 188 5.54 -4.72 13.53
C PRO A 188 6.09 -4.91 14.96
N GLY A 189 6.14 -6.16 15.41
CA GLY A 189 6.64 -6.53 16.73
C GLY A 189 5.64 -6.39 17.89
N PHE A 190 4.42 -5.90 17.63
CA PHE A 190 3.35 -5.85 18.62
C PHE A 190 2.45 -7.10 18.53
N PHE A 191 1.97 -7.58 19.68
CA PHE A 191 1.04 -8.70 19.74
C PHE A 191 -0.41 -8.22 19.76
N TYR A 192 -1.23 -8.70 18.84
CA TYR A 192 -2.67 -8.44 18.82
C TYR A 192 -3.48 -9.73 18.95
N PRO A 193 -4.68 -9.67 19.56
CA PRO A 193 -5.60 -10.81 19.53
C PRO A 193 -6.15 -11.03 18.11
N PHE A 194 -6.44 -12.29 17.78
CA PHE A 194 -7.23 -12.63 16.60
C PHE A 194 -8.65 -12.08 16.71
N PHE A 195 -9.22 -11.66 15.58
CA PHE A 195 -10.57 -11.15 15.47
C PHE A 195 -11.05 -11.29 14.03
N PHE A 196 -12.38 -11.29 13.85
CA PHE A 196 -12.99 -11.23 12.52
C PHE A 196 -13.08 -9.78 12.04
N TRP A 197 -12.47 -9.50 10.89
CA TRP A 197 -12.45 -8.19 10.27
C TRP A 197 -13.34 -8.16 9.03
N ASP A 198 -13.90 -6.99 8.77
CA ASP A 198 -14.67 -6.68 7.58
C ASP A 198 -14.12 -5.37 6.99
N LEU A 199 -13.51 -5.47 5.81
CA LEU A 199 -12.60 -4.47 5.27
C LEU A 199 -12.90 -4.15 3.80
N GLY A 200 -12.82 -2.87 3.46
CA GLY A 200 -12.80 -2.39 2.08
C GLY A 200 -11.44 -1.79 1.72
N LEU A 201 -10.99 -2.06 0.49
CA LEU A 201 -9.86 -1.42 -0.17
C LEU A 201 -10.35 -0.71 -1.44
N ASP A 202 -10.00 0.56 -1.60
CA ASP A 202 -10.27 1.34 -2.78
C ASP A 202 -9.11 2.31 -3.08
N ASN A 203 -9.08 2.85 -4.30
CA ASN A 203 -8.13 3.87 -4.76
C ASN A 203 -6.66 3.56 -4.44
N ALA A 204 -6.27 2.28 -4.46
CA ALA A 204 -4.89 1.88 -4.26
C ALA A 204 -4.04 2.58 -5.31
N ARG A 205 -3.04 3.34 -4.87
CA ARG A 205 -2.35 4.32 -5.71
C ARG A 205 -0.86 4.17 -5.55
N ILE A 206 -0.19 4.21 -6.69
CA ILE A 206 1.26 4.37 -6.79
C ILE A 206 1.57 5.57 -7.67
N ALA A 207 2.37 6.52 -7.19
CA ALA A 207 2.59 7.79 -7.86
C ALA A 207 4.06 8.24 -7.82
N LYS A 208 4.46 9.03 -8.82
CA LYS A 208 5.81 9.60 -8.86
C LYS A 208 6.09 10.70 -7.83
N GLN A 209 5.03 11.27 -7.27
CA GLN A 209 5.13 12.31 -6.25
C GLN A 209 4.31 11.88 -5.05
N TYR A 210 4.92 11.99 -3.87
CA TYR A 210 4.17 11.90 -2.62
C TYR A 210 3.24 13.11 -2.49
N ARG A 211 2.02 12.85 -2.04
CA ARG A 211 1.10 13.89 -1.57
C ARG A 211 0.58 13.43 -0.22
N ALA A 212 0.81 14.25 0.79
CA ALA A 212 0.10 14.10 2.04
C ALA A 212 -1.41 14.26 1.76
N PRO A 213 -2.27 13.50 2.46
CA PRO A 213 -3.71 13.64 2.38
C PRO A 213 -4.18 15.03 2.82
#